data_AF-A0A8T3XNR9-F1
#
_entry.id   AF-A0A8T3XNR9-F1
#
_cell.length_a   1.000
_cell.length_b   1.000
_cell.length_c   1.000
_cell.angle_alpha   90.00
_cell.angle_beta   90.00
_cell.angle_gamma   90.00
#
_symmetry.space_group_name_H-M   'P 1'
#
loop_
_entity.id
_entity.type
_entity.pdbx_description
1 polymer ?
#
loop_
_entity_poly.entity_id
_entity_poly.type
_entity_poly.pdbx_seq_one_letter_code
_entity_poly.pdbx_strand_id
1 'polypeptide(L)'
;MIKLVLLRHGESTWNKENRFTGWTDVPLTEKGIEEAKKAGRVLKKEGFIFDIVFTSVLKRATDTTDILLKEMGFKVPVKYSWRLNERHYGALQGLNKAEMAAKYGEEQVLKWRRSYDIRPPELEKADKRWSKYDPKYKELDEKDIPLTESLKDTVQ
;
A
#
# COMPACT_ATOMS: atom_id res chain seq x y z
N MET A 1 -7.63 -26.90 11.29
CA MET A 1 -8.14 -25.89 10.35
C MET A 1 -7.21 -24.68 10.42
N ILE A 2 -6.74 -24.18 9.28
CA ILE A 2 -5.86 -23.00 9.21
C ILE A 2 -6.75 -21.75 9.09
N LYS A 3 -6.43 -20.68 9.82
CA LYS A 3 -7.10 -19.37 9.70
C LYS A 3 -6.09 -18.34 9.22
N LEU A 4 -6.45 -17.60 8.18
CA LEU A 4 -5.68 -16.47 7.65
C LEU A 4 -6.52 -15.20 7.82
N VAL A 5 -5.93 -14.14 8.38
CA VAL A 5 -6.56 -12.83 8.49
C VAL A 5 -5.85 -11.88 7.53
N LEU A 6 -6.62 -11.31 6.60
CA LEU A 6 -6.15 -10.26 5.70
C LEU A 6 -6.70 -8.93 6.18
N LEU A 7 -5.81 -7.94 6.35
CA LEU A 7 -6.19 -6.63 6.84
C LEU A 7 -5.53 -5.56 5.97
N ARG A 8 -6.36 -4.67 5.43
CA ARG A 8 -5.91 -3.49 4.70
C ARG A 8 -5.63 -2.35 5.69
N HIS A 9 -4.62 -1.54 5.41
CA HIS A 9 -4.37 -0.31 6.15
C HIS A 9 -5.59 0.63 6.15
N GLY A 10 -5.70 1.46 7.18
CA GLY A 10 -6.73 2.50 7.27
C GLY A 10 -6.51 3.66 6.28
N GLU A 11 -7.38 4.65 6.29
CA GLU A 11 -7.29 5.83 5.43
C GLU A 11 -5.92 6.53 5.53
N SER A 12 -5.26 6.77 4.39
CA SER A 12 -4.05 7.57 4.29
C SER A 12 -4.32 9.02 3.87
N THR A 13 -3.35 9.92 4.09
CA THR A 13 -3.47 11.33 3.68
C THR A 13 -3.84 11.47 2.20
N TRP A 14 -3.20 10.68 1.32
CA TRP A 14 -3.50 10.69 -0.11
C TRP A 14 -4.79 9.98 -0.49
N ASN A 15 -5.31 9.06 0.33
CA ASN A 15 -6.68 8.58 0.14
C ASN A 15 -7.68 9.72 0.35
N LYS A 16 -7.51 10.50 1.43
CA LYS A 16 -8.33 11.67 1.73
C LYS A 16 -8.22 12.76 0.66
N GLU A 17 -7.02 12.99 0.12
CA GLU A 17 -6.78 13.96 -0.97
C GLU A 17 -7.15 13.44 -2.37
N ASN A 18 -7.69 12.22 -2.48
CA ASN A 18 -8.04 11.58 -3.75
C ASN A 18 -6.88 11.48 -4.75
N ARG A 19 -5.66 11.22 -4.28
CA ARG A 19 -4.46 11.03 -5.11
C ARG A 19 -4.17 9.56 -5.40
N PHE A 20 -3.44 9.29 -6.49
CA PHE A 20 -2.83 7.98 -6.71
C PHE A 20 -1.59 7.84 -5.82
N THR A 21 -1.51 6.75 -5.05
CA THR A 21 -0.44 6.56 -4.04
C THR A 21 0.64 5.60 -4.51
N GLY A 22 0.29 4.33 -4.70
CA GLY A 22 1.25 3.29 -5.07
C GLY A 22 2.34 3.16 -4.01
N TRP A 23 3.61 3.18 -4.43
CA TRP A 23 4.73 3.01 -3.51
C TRP A 23 5.12 4.28 -2.76
N THR A 24 4.47 5.43 -3.04
CA THR A 24 4.71 6.63 -2.24
C THR A 24 4.36 6.40 -0.78
N ASP A 25 5.28 6.76 0.10
CA ASP A 25 5.21 6.40 1.51
C ASP A 25 4.51 7.46 2.36
N VAL A 26 3.18 7.48 2.26
CA VAL A 26 2.33 8.45 2.96
C VAL A 26 1.83 7.91 4.31
N PRO A 27 1.67 8.77 5.33
CA PRO A 27 1.16 8.37 6.62
C PRO A 27 -0.36 8.10 6.60
N LEU A 28 -0.83 7.43 7.65
CA LEU A 28 -2.26 7.33 7.97
C LEU A 28 -2.81 8.72 8.36
N THR A 29 -4.11 8.93 8.14
CA THR A 29 -4.84 10.03 8.78
C THR A 29 -5.20 9.67 10.22
N GLU A 30 -5.67 10.63 11.01
CA GLU A 30 -6.25 10.35 12.34
C GLU A 30 -7.38 9.32 12.26
N LYS A 31 -8.21 9.40 11.21
CA LYS A 31 -9.25 8.41 10.93
C LYS A 31 -8.65 7.03 10.63
N GLY A 32 -7.60 6.94 9.81
CA GLY A 32 -6.91 5.68 9.54
C GLY A 32 -6.27 5.05 10.79
N ILE A 33 -5.77 5.88 11.71
CA ILE A 33 -5.27 5.43 13.02
C ILE A 33 -6.42 4.84 13.85
N GLU A 34 -7.57 5.50 13.92
CA GLU A 34 -8.73 4.98 14.66
C GLU A 34 -9.30 3.70 14.03
N GLU A 35 -9.28 3.57 12.70
CA GLU A 35 -9.63 2.34 11.98
C GLU A 35 -8.71 1.17 12.40
N ALA A 36 -7.40 1.39 12.43
CA ALA A 36 -6.44 0.39 12.90
C ALA A 36 -6.68 0.02 14.37
N LYS A 37 -6.94 1.00 15.25
CA LYS A 37 -7.26 0.73 16.65
C LYS A 37 -8.54 -0.09 16.80
N LYS A 38 -9.57 0.26 16.04
CA LYS A 38 -10.84 -0.46 16.05
C LYS A 38 -10.66 -1.90 15.62
N ALA A 39 -9.88 -2.14 14.55
CA ALA A 39 -9.58 -3.50 14.10
C ALA A 39 -8.88 -4.32 15.18
N GLY A 40 -7.86 -3.76 15.85
CA GLY A 40 -7.19 -4.44 16.97
C GLY A 40 -8.14 -4.76 18.13
N ARG A 41 -9.00 -3.82 18.52
CA ARG A 41 -10.02 -4.04 19.56
C ARG A 41 -11.01 -5.15 19.18
N VAL A 42 -11.46 -5.21 17.92
CA VAL A 42 -12.34 -6.28 17.42
C VAL A 42 -11.64 -7.63 17.45
N LEU A 43 -10.43 -7.73 16.90
CA LEU A 43 -9.69 -8.99 16.87
C LEU A 43 -9.41 -9.53 18.29
N LYS A 44 -9.08 -8.64 19.23
CA LYS A 44 -8.92 -9.00 20.64
C LYS A 44 -10.22 -9.52 21.26
N LYS A 45 -11.33 -8.81 21.04
CA LYS A 45 -12.64 -9.19 21.58
C LYS A 45 -13.09 -10.56 21.06
N GLU A 46 -12.84 -10.84 19.79
CA GLU A 46 -13.17 -12.12 19.14
C GLU A 46 -12.15 -13.23 19.44
N GLY A 47 -11.15 -12.97 20.29
CA GLY A 47 -10.18 -13.98 20.75
C GLY A 47 -9.18 -14.43 19.68
N PHE A 48 -8.89 -13.60 18.67
CA PHE A 48 -7.85 -13.92 17.70
C PHE A 48 -6.46 -13.86 18.34
N ILE A 49 -5.65 -14.86 18.02
CA ILE A 49 -4.23 -14.95 18.33
C ILE A 49 -3.44 -15.09 17.03
N PHE A 50 -2.23 -14.58 17.00
CA PHE A 50 -1.35 -14.62 15.84
C PHE A 50 0.03 -15.14 16.24
N ASP A 51 0.57 -16.08 15.48
CA ASP A 51 1.94 -16.56 15.67
C ASP A 51 2.95 -15.72 14.88
N ILE A 52 2.51 -15.09 13.79
CA ILE A 52 3.32 -14.30 12.88
C ILE A 52 2.45 -13.28 12.14
N VAL A 53 3.02 -12.11 11.83
CA VAL A 53 2.39 -11.09 11.00
C VAL A 53 3.29 -10.77 9.81
N PHE A 54 2.69 -10.60 8.63
CA PHE A 54 3.37 -10.14 7.42
C PHE A 54 2.81 -8.77 7.03
N THR A 55 3.68 -7.84 6.66
CA THR A 55 3.29 -6.50 6.23
C THR A 55 4.21 -5.97 5.15
N SER A 56 3.76 -4.93 4.44
CA SER A 56 4.57 -4.24 3.44
C SER A 56 5.71 -3.44 4.09
N VAL A 57 6.58 -2.84 3.28
CA VAL A 57 7.57 -1.85 3.78
C VAL A 57 7.04 -0.41 3.79
N LEU A 58 5.75 -0.22 3.51
CA LEU A 58 5.11 1.10 3.48
C LEU A 58 4.55 1.47 4.85
N LYS A 59 4.88 2.68 5.30
CA LYS A 59 4.57 3.25 6.61
C LYS A 59 3.12 3.07 7.02
N ARG A 60 2.17 3.31 6.11
CA ARG A 60 0.74 3.13 6.39
C ARG A 60 0.36 1.71 6.82
N ALA A 61 1.02 0.68 6.27
CA ALA A 61 0.76 -0.71 6.64
C ALA A 61 1.53 -1.11 7.91
N THR A 62 2.77 -0.62 8.06
CA THR A 62 3.57 -0.87 9.27
C THR A 62 2.94 -0.19 10.49
N ASP A 63 2.55 1.09 10.38
CA ASP A 63 1.87 1.83 11.43
C ASP A 63 0.52 1.16 11.78
N THR A 64 -0.23 0.68 10.79
CA THR A 64 -1.46 -0.11 11.03
C THR A 64 -1.16 -1.37 11.85
N THR A 65 -0.09 -2.08 11.49
CA THR A 65 0.32 -3.32 12.17
C THR A 65 0.71 -3.03 13.62
N ASP A 66 1.51 -2.00 13.86
CA ASP A 66 1.99 -1.62 15.19
C ASP A 66 0.83 -1.19 16.10
N ILE A 67 -0.09 -0.37 15.58
CA ILE A 67 -1.30 0.07 16.30
C ILE A 67 -2.17 -1.15 16.64
N LEU A 68 -2.41 -2.03 15.68
CA LEU A 68 -3.25 -3.21 15.85
C LEU A 68 -2.68 -4.15 16.92
N LEU A 69 -1.38 -4.47 16.85
CA LEU A 69 -0.71 -5.34 17.82
C LEU A 69 -0.72 -4.73 19.23
N LYS A 70 -0.54 -3.40 19.32
CA LYS A 70 -0.64 -2.67 20.58
C LYS A 70 -2.03 -2.77 21.21
N GLU A 71 -3.10 -2.55 20.45
CA GLU A 71 -4.48 -2.67 20.95
C GLU A 71 -4.81 -4.09 21.39
N MET A 72 -4.36 -5.08 20.61
CA MET A 72 -4.54 -6.47 20.97
C MET A 72 -3.73 -6.86 22.21
N GLY A 73 -2.60 -6.18 22.48
CA GLY A 73 -1.70 -6.47 23.58
C GLY A 73 -0.71 -7.60 23.27
N PHE A 74 -0.37 -7.79 22.00
CA PHE A 74 0.50 -8.86 21.53
C PHE A 74 1.88 -8.35 21.13
N LYS A 75 2.88 -9.21 21.29
CA LYS A 75 4.21 -9.05 20.70
C LYS A 75 4.52 -10.33 19.93
N VAL A 76 4.55 -10.23 18.61
CA VAL A 76 4.73 -11.37 17.71
C VAL A 76 5.73 -10.99 16.63
N PRO A 77 6.44 -11.95 16.02
CA PRO A 77 7.33 -11.67 14.91
C PRO A 77 6.58 -10.99 13.75
N VAL A 78 7.10 -9.85 13.29
CA VAL A 78 6.61 -9.15 12.10
C VAL A 78 7.63 -9.33 10.98
N LYS A 79 7.16 -9.76 9.81
CA LYS A 79 7.96 -9.90 8.59
C LYS A 79 7.56 -8.82 7.60
N TYR A 80 8.53 -8.02 7.20
CA TYR A 80 8.36 -6.93 6.25
C TYR A 80 8.79 -7.39 4.86
N SER A 81 8.01 -7.09 3.83
CA SER A 81 8.36 -7.44 2.45
C SER A 81 7.83 -6.41 1.46
N TRP A 82 8.69 -5.95 0.56
CA TRP A 82 8.29 -5.09 -0.56
C TRP A 82 7.29 -5.77 -1.50
N ARG A 83 7.29 -7.11 -1.52
CA ARG A 83 6.33 -7.92 -2.30
C ARG A 83 4.88 -7.79 -1.79
N LEU A 84 4.69 -7.18 -0.62
CA LEU A 84 3.37 -6.85 -0.06
C LEU A 84 3.02 -5.37 -0.23
N ASN A 85 3.83 -4.60 -0.97
CA ASN A 85 3.52 -3.22 -1.28
C ASN A 85 2.24 -3.12 -2.13
N GLU A 86 1.65 -1.92 -2.14
CA GLU A 86 0.55 -1.60 -3.05
C GLU A 86 1.04 -1.61 -4.51
N ARG A 87 0.13 -1.81 -5.48
CA ARG A 87 0.46 -1.68 -6.91
C ARG A 87 1.10 -0.33 -7.21
N HIS A 88 2.25 -0.33 -7.88
CA HIS A 88 2.96 0.87 -8.32
C HIS A 88 2.15 1.60 -9.41
N TYR A 89 1.77 2.86 -9.17
CA TYR A 89 0.94 3.64 -10.11
C TYR A 89 1.74 4.40 -11.17
N GLY A 90 3.05 4.16 -11.24
CA GLY A 90 3.95 4.79 -12.20
C GLY A 90 3.90 6.31 -12.15
N ALA A 91 3.85 6.95 -13.32
CA ALA A 91 3.81 8.40 -13.44
C ALA A 91 2.56 9.04 -12.81
N LEU A 92 1.51 8.26 -12.53
CA LEU A 92 0.31 8.78 -11.87
C LEU A 92 0.52 9.06 -10.37
N GLN A 93 1.56 8.50 -9.74
CA GLN A 93 1.80 8.68 -8.30
C GLN A 93 1.91 10.18 -7.93
N GLY A 94 1.05 10.61 -7.00
CA GLY A 94 0.93 11.99 -6.54
C GLY A 94 -0.11 12.83 -7.28
N LEU A 95 -0.58 12.38 -8.45
CA LEU A 95 -1.61 13.10 -9.20
C LEU A 95 -2.99 12.88 -8.61
N ASN A 96 -3.87 13.88 -8.71
CA ASN A 96 -5.26 13.77 -8.27
C ASN A 96 -6.08 12.97 -9.29
N LYS A 97 -6.92 12.05 -8.82
CA LYS A 97 -7.71 11.17 -9.68
C LYS A 97 -8.76 11.92 -10.50
N ALA A 98 -9.39 12.94 -9.93
CA ALA A 98 -10.40 13.74 -10.62
C ALA A 98 -9.75 14.60 -11.72
N GLU A 99 -8.60 15.22 -11.43
CA GLU A 99 -7.83 15.96 -12.43
C GLU A 99 -7.39 15.05 -13.60
N MET A 100 -6.93 13.84 -13.31
CA MET A 100 -6.55 12.89 -14.36
C MET A 100 -7.76 12.40 -15.15
N ALA A 101 -8.93 12.25 -14.51
CA ALA A 101 -10.16 11.91 -15.22
C ALA A 101 -10.61 13.03 -16.15
N ALA A 102 -10.49 14.29 -15.74
CA ALA A 102 -10.76 15.44 -16.60
C ALA A 102 -9.76 15.54 -17.77
N LYS A 103 -8.49 15.20 -17.54
CA LYS A 103 -7.43 15.30 -18.56
C LYS A 103 -7.43 14.14 -19.56
N TYR A 104 -7.63 12.91 -19.10
CA TYR A 104 -7.47 11.69 -19.92
C TYR A 104 -8.78 10.94 -20.16
N GLY A 105 -9.88 11.38 -19.56
CA GLY A 105 -11.18 10.71 -19.61
C GLY A 105 -11.37 9.70 -18.47
N GLU A 106 -12.60 9.60 -17.98
CA GLU A 106 -12.97 8.68 -16.90
C GLU A 106 -12.70 7.22 -17.26
N GLU A 107 -13.01 6.82 -18.50
CA GLU A 107 -12.78 5.45 -18.97
C GLU A 107 -11.30 5.07 -18.93
N GLN A 108 -10.40 5.97 -19.32
CA GLN A 108 -8.96 5.71 -19.31
C GLN A 108 -8.43 5.59 -17.89
N VAL A 109 -8.84 6.49 -16.99
CA VAL A 109 -8.49 6.40 -15.56
C VAL A 109 -9.05 5.13 -14.93
N LEU A 110 -10.25 4.72 -15.33
CA LEU A 110 -10.86 3.48 -14.87
C LEU A 110 -10.05 2.26 -15.35
N LYS A 111 -9.62 2.23 -16.62
CA LYS A 111 -8.73 1.18 -17.16
C LYS A 111 -7.45 1.06 -16.34
N TRP A 112 -6.74 2.15 -16.10
CA TRP A 112 -5.53 2.14 -15.26
C TRP A 112 -5.79 1.67 -13.82
N ARG A 113 -6.99 1.92 -13.27
CA ARG A 113 -7.31 1.58 -11.87
C ARG A 113 -7.85 0.17 -11.70
N ARG A 114 -8.62 -0.33 -12.67
CA ARG A 114 -9.46 -1.52 -12.52
C ARG A 114 -9.14 -2.63 -13.50
N SER A 115 -8.43 -2.36 -14.59
CA SER A 115 -7.99 -3.44 -15.47
C SER A 115 -6.99 -4.34 -14.76
N TYR A 116 -7.01 -5.61 -15.14
CA TYR A 116 -6.10 -6.61 -14.63
C TYR A 116 -4.69 -6.43 -15.21
N ASP A 117 -4.56 -6.18 -16.51
CA ASP A 117 -3.31 -6.24 -17.27
C ASP A 117 -2.88 -4.89 -17.89
N ILE A 118 -3.68 -3.84 -17.73
CA ILE A 118 -3.32 -2.51 -18.24
C ILE A 118 -2.50 -1.76 -17.19
N ARG A 119 -1.26 -1.45 -17.54
CA ARG A 119 -0.35 -0.61 -16.76
C ARG A 119 -0.67 0.89 -16.92
N PRO A 120 -0.60 1.69 -15.84
CA PRO A 120 -0.46 3.14 -15.94
C PRO A 120 0.84 3.56 -16.68
N PRO A 121 0.97 4.81 -17.13
CA PRO A 121 2.21 5.31 -17.73
C PRO A 121 3.41 5.14 -16.79
N GLU A 122 4.55 4.72 -17.34
CA GLU A 122 5.78 4.46 -16.58
C GLU A 122 6.43 5.73 -16.04
N LEU A 123 7.09 5.61 -14.88
CA LEU A 123 8.06 6.62 -14.46
C LEU A 123 9.27 6.58 -15.39
N GLU A 124 9.83 7.75 -15.65
CA GLU A 124 11.18 7.85 -16.20
C GLU A 124 12.21 7.46 -15.12
N LYS A 125 13.30 6.79 -15.48
CA LYS A 125 14.35 6.40 -14.51
C LYS A 125 15.01 7.58 -13.80
N ALA A 126 14.99 8.76 -14.42
CA ALA A 126 15.50 10.00 -13.82
C ALA A 126 14.49 10.66 -12.86
N ASP A 127 13.25 10.17 -12.78
CA ASP A 127 12.23 10.71 -11.90
C ASP A 127 12.57 10.42 -10.43
N LYS A 128 12.56 11.47 -9.60
CA LYS A 128 12.87 11.37 -8.17
C LYS A 128 11.90 10.46 -7.40
N ARG A 129 10.71 10.20 -7.94
CA ARG A 129 9.71 9.27 -7.38
C ARG A 129 10.09 7.81 -7.58
N TRP A 130 11.09 7.51 -8.42
CA TRP A 130 11.53 6.14 -8.60
C TRP A 130 12.10 5.58 -7.30
N SER A 131 11.52 4.45 -6.85
CA SER A 131 11.82 3.88 -5.53
C SER A 131 13.26 3.40 -5.37
N LYS A 132 14.06 3.31 -6.45
CA LYS A 132 15.50 3.02 -6.37
C LYS A 132 16.27 4.04 -5.54
N TYR A 133 15.78 5.28 -5.49
CA TYR A 133 16.40 6.34 -4.69
C TYR A 133 16.01 6.30 -3.21
N ASP A 134 15.04 5.46 -2.83
CA ASP A 134 14.58 5.32 -1.45
C ASP A 134 15.44 4.25 -0.73
N PRO A 135 16.09 4.59 0.40
CA PRO A 135 16.95 3.67 1.15
C PRO A 135 16.30 2.32 1.53
N LYS A 136 14.96 2.25 1.61
CA LYS A 136 14.25 0.98 1.89
C LYS A 136 14.49 -0.09 0.84
N TYR A 137 14.83 0.30 -0.39
CA TYR A 137 14.98 -0.60 -1.54
C TYR A 137 16.44 -0.72 -2.01
N LYS A 138 17.41 -0.20 -1.25
CA LYS A 138 18.84 -0.16 -1.64
C LYS A 138 19.47 -1.54 -1.92
N GLU A 139 18.94 -2.58 -1.27
CA GLU A 139 19.43 -3.97 -1.40
C GLU A 139 18.67 -4.76 -2.48
N LEU A 140 17.71 -4.14 -3.18
CA LEU A 140 16.97 -4.80 -4.26
C LEU A 140 17.67 -4.60 -5.60
N ASP A 141 17.58 -5.63 -6.44
CA ASP A 141 17.96 -5.50 -7.85
C ASP A 141 17.07 -4.48 -8.53
N GLU A 142 17.62 -3.71 -9.49
CA GLU A 142 16.85 -2.71 -10.24
C GLU A 142 15.60 -3.30 -10.93
N LYS A 143 15.68 -4.56 -11.36
CA LYS A 143 14.57 -5.29 -11.99
C LYS A 143 13.37 -5.50 -11.06
N ASP A 144 13.60 -5.51 -9.75
CA ASP A 144 12.59 -5.72 -8.71
C ASP A 144 11.95 -4.39 -8.26
N ILE A 145 12.40 -3.26 -8.81
CA ILE A 145 11.90 -1.93 -8.49
C ILE A 145 11.11 -1.38 -9.69
N PRO A 146 9.76 -1.50 -9.68
CA PRO A 146 8.94 -1.21 -10.85
C PRO A 146 8.92 0.28 -11.19
N LEU A 147 8.83 0.57 -12.50
CA LEU A 147 8.50 1.91 -13.01
C LEU A 147 6.99 2.12 -13.11
N THR A 148 6.21 1.04 -13.20
CA THR A 148 4.74 0.98 -13.17
C THR A 148 4.32 -0.48 -12.95
N GLU A 149 3.10 -0.70 -12.48
CA GLU A 149 2.52 -2.04 -12.37
C GLU A 149 1.04 -2.03 -12.76
N SER A 150 0.59 -3.13 -13.35
CA SER A 150 -0.81 -3.55 -13.44
C SER A 150 -1.14 -4.50 -12.28
N LEU A 151 -2.39 -4.93 -12.14
CA LEU A 151 -2.73 -5.93 -11.12
C LEU A 151 -2.07 -7.29 -11.42
N LYS A 152 -1.92 -7.64 -12.71
CA LYS A 152 -1.23 -8.84 -13.17
C LYS A 152 0.22 -8.90 -12.68
N ASP A 153 0.93 -7.77 -12.72
CA ASP A 153 2.33 -7.70 -12.29
C ASP A 153 2.48 -7.94 -10.78
N THR A 154 1.49 -7.50 -9.98
CA THR A 154 1.52 -7.66 -8.51
C THR A 154 1.19 -9.08 -8.02
N VAL A 155 0.69 -9.96 -8.89
CA VAL A 155 0.32 -11.34 -8.52
C VAL A 155 1.29 -12.39 -9.07
N GLN A 156 2.30 -11.99 -9.84
CA GLN A 156 3.27 -12.86 -10.50
C GLN A 156 4.59 -12.98 -9.72
#